data_AF-A0A2V8IR40-F1
#
_entry.id   AF-A0A2V8IR40-F1
#
_cell.length_a   1.000
_cell.length_b   1.000
_cell.length_c   1.000
_cell.angle_alpha   90.00
_cell.angle_beta   90.00
_cell.angle_gamma   90.00
#
_symmetry.space_group_name_H-M   'P 1'
#
loop_
_entity.id
_entity.type
_entity.pdbx_description
1 polymer ?
#
loop_
_entity_poly.entity_id
_entity_poly.type
_entity_poly.pdbx_seq_one_letter_code
_entity_poly.pdbx_strand_id
1 'polypeptide(L)'
;MKPGVLLFNLGGPERLSDVKPFLYRLFSDPEIVRVKWTPLRKTLAYAIATFRRKTSEGYYRQIGGGSPLRRLTEEQAGALAEELKRRGSDVQTFVGMCTWHPFLH
;
A
#
# COMPACT_ATOMS: atom_id res chain seq x y z
N MET A 1 1.76 -13.40 -26.62
CA MET A 1 1.63 -13.00 -25.20
C MET A 1 2.21 -11.60 -25.06
N LYS A 2 1.54 -10.69 -24.34
CA LYS A 2 2.07 -9.33 -24.09
C LYS A 2 2.90 -9.33 -22.81
N PRO A 3 4.07 -8.68 -22.76
CA PRO A 3 4.82 -8.52 -21.51
C PRO A 3 4.00 -7.75 -20.47
N GLY A 4 4.08 -8.19 -19.21
CA GLY A 4 3.43 -7.53 -18.07
C GLY A 4 4.44 -6.74 -17.24
N VAL A 5 4.07 -5.54 -16.79
CA VAL A 5 4.84 -4.74 -15.84
C VAL A 5 4.01 -4.51 -14.58
N LEU A 6 4.47 -5.03 -13.45
CA LEU A 6 3.83 -4.85 -12.16
C LEU A 6 4.52 -3.73 -11.38
N LEU A 7 3.81 -2.64 -11.14
CA LEU A 7 4.22 -1.61 -10.20
C LEU A 7 3.75 -2.05 -8.82
N PHE A 8 4.70 -2.33 -7.94
CA PHE A 8 4.39 -2.70 -6.57
C PHE A 8 4.93 -1.72 -5.54
N ASN A 9 4.18 -1.53 -4.46
CA ASN A 9 4.58 -0.72 -3.33
C ASN A 9 3.91 -1.23 -2.04
N LEU A 10 4.20 -0.62 -0.91
CA LEU A 10 3.56 -0.91 0.36
C LEU A 10 2.04 -0.65 0.30
N GLY A 11 1.63 0.40 -0.40
CA GLY A 11 0.28 0.96 -0.37
C GLY A 11 0.13 2.01 0.74
N GLY A 12 -1.08 2.52 0.92
CA GLY A 12 -1.37 3.48 1.99
C GLY A 12 -2.86 3.79 2.11
N PRO A 13 -3.32 4.24 3.29
CA PRO A 13 -4.72 4.52 3.56
C PRO A 13 -5.20 5.69 2.70
N GLU A 14 -6.35 5.54 2.03
CA GLU A 14 -6.91 6.60 1.18
C GLU A 14 -7.75 7.61 1.97
N ARG A 15 -8.25 7.19 3.13
CA ARG A 15 -9.04 8.00 4.04
C ARG A 15 -8.52 7.87 5.46
N LEU A 16 -8.83 8.85 6.30
CA LEU A 16 -8.47 8.79 7.73
C LEU A 16 -9.04 7.56 8.44
N SER A 17 -10.24 7.10 8.05
CA SER A 17 -10.86 5.87 8.58
C SER A 17 -10.02 4.61 8.33
N ASP A 18 -9.19 4.64 7.31
CA ASP A 18 -8.42 3.50 6.83
C ASP A 18 -7.09 3.34 7.57
N VAL A 19 -6.68 4.37 8.32
CA VAL A 19 -5.37 4.42 8.99
C VAL A 19 -5.20 3.28 9.99
N LYS A 20 -6.18 3.03 10.87
CA LYS A 20 -6.07 1.92 11.84
C LYS A 20 -6.05 0.55 11.16
N PRO A 21 -6.97 0.23 10.22
CA PRO A 21 -6.88 -1.01 9.44
C PRO A 21 -5.56 -1.19 8.71
N PHE A 22 -5.02 -0.12 8.09
CA PHE A 22 -3.73 -0.14 7.41
C PHE A 22 -2.59 -0.47 8.36
N LEU A 23 -2.48 0.26 9.49
CA LEU A 23 -1.44 0.01 10.50
C LEU A 23 -1.54 -1.41 11.06
N TYR A 24 -2.76 -1.91 11.29
CA TYR A 24 -2.96 -3.27 11.76
C TYR A 24 -2.41 -4.30 10.76
N ARG A 25 -2.67 -4.12 9.45
CA ARG A 25 -2.10 -4.98 8.41
C ARG A 25 -0.58 -4.90 8.36
N LEU A 26 -0.04 -3.68 8.38
CA LEU A 26 1.40 -3.42 8.37
C LEU A 26 2.13 -4.11 9.52
N PHE A 27 1.65 -3.96 10.76
CA PHE A 27 2.28 -4.61 11.93
C PHE A 27 1.89 -6.08 12.08
N SER A 28 0.90 -6.56 11.31
CA SER A 28 0.58 -7.98 11.16
C SER A 28 1.44 -8.67 10.11
N ASP A 29 2.48 -8.02 9.59
CA ASP A 29 3.47 -8.65 8.73
C ASP A 29 4.63 -9.21 9.60
N PRO A 30 5.00 -10.51 9.47
CA PRO A 30 6.14 -11.08 10.18
C PRO A 30 7.50 -10.44 9.81
N GLU A 31 7.63 -9.86 8.62
CA GLU A 31 8.85 -9.15 8.18
C GLU A 31 8.99 -7.79 8.88
N ILE A 32 7.86 -7.16 9.25
CA ILE A 32 7.83 -5.90 9.99
C ILE A 32 7.95 -6.14 11.49
N VAL A 33 7.16 -7.07 12.04
CA VAL A 33 7.18 -7.45 13.45
C VAL A 33 7.64 -8.90 13.55
N ARG A 34 8.93 -9.09 13.84
CA ARG A 34 9.62 -10.40 13.86
C ARG A 34 9.28 -11.26 15.09
N VAL A 35 7.99 -11.47 15.35
CA VAL A 35 7.46 -12.36 16.38
C VAL A 35 6.94 -13.63 15.71
N LYS A 36 7.58 -14.77 15.99
CA LYS A 36 7.24 -16.07 15.38
C LYS A 36 5.83 -16.55 15.75
N TRP A 37 5.35 -16.21 16.94
CA TRP A 37 4.03 -16.64 17.40
C TRP A 37 2.92 -15.71 16.88
N THR A 38 2.21 -16.18 15.85
CA THR A 38 1.19 -15.41 15.11
C THR A 38 0.09 -14.77 15.99
N PRO A 39 -0.49 -15.46 16.99
CA PRO A 39 -1.51 -14.85 17.85
C PRO A 39 -0.98 -13.63 18.61
N LEU A 40 0.20 -13.75 19.24
CA LEU A 40 0.85 -12.64 19.95
C LEU A 40 1.20 -11.50 19.00
N ARG A 41 1.70 -11.81 17.81
CA ARG A 41 2.01 -10.81 16.80
C ARG A 41 0.77 -10.01 16.39
N LYS A 42 -0.37 -10.67 16.15
CA LYS A 42 -1.64 -10.00 15.83
C LYS A 42 -2.16 -9.13 16.99
N THR A 43 -2.05 -9.61 18.23
CA THR A 43 -2.40 -8.82 19.42
C THR A 43 -1.52 -7.58 19.53
N LEU A 44 -0.22 -7.73 19.35
CA LEU A 44 0.73 -6.61 19.35
C LEU A 44 0.45 -5.63 18.20
N ALA A 45 0.16 -6.13 17.00
CA ALA A 45 -0.23 -5.31 15.86
C ALA A 45 -1.49 -4.49 16.16
N TYR A 46 -2.50 -5.10 16.78
CA TYR A 46 -3.72 -4.40 17.18
C TYR A 46 -3.45 -3.32 18.23
N ALA A 47 -2.61 -3.60 19.22
CA ALA A 47 -2.20 -2.63 20.23
C ALA A 47 -1.46 -1.44 19.60
N ILE A 48 -0.42 -1.71 18.81
CA ILE A 48 0.35 -0.68 18.10
C ILE A 48 -0.55 0.17 17.20
N ALA A 49 -1.40 -0.46 16.40
CA ALA A 49 -2.34 0.24 15.52
C ALA A 49 -3.30 1.13 16.32
N THR A 50 -3.78 0.67 17.48
CA THR A 50 -4.69 1.43 18.34
C THR A 50 -4.00 2.66 18.94
N PHE A 51 -2.78 2.51 19.46
CA PHE A 51 -2.03 3.63 20.04
C PHE A 51 -1.56 4.64 19.01
N ARG A 52 -1.06 4.18 17.85
CA ARG A 52 -0.52 5.05 16.81
C ARG A 52 -1.58 5.72 15.95
N ARG A 53 -2.82 5.21 15.93
CA ARG A 53 -3.92 5.70 15.09
C ARG A 53 -4.03 7.22 15.09
N LYS A 54 -4.19 7.85 16.27
CA LYS A 54 -4.45 9.30 16.37
C LYS A 54 -3.30 10.13 15.79
N THR A 55 -2.07 9.74 16.09
CA THR A 55 -0.87 10.41 15.58
C THR A 55 -0.76 10.26 14.07
N SER A 56 -0.95 9.04 13.53
CA SER A 56 -0.91 8.77 12.10
C SER A 56 -2.03 9.47 11.34
N GLU A 57 -3.26 9.48 11.85
CA GLU A 57 -4.38 10.27 11.30
C GLU A 57 -4.03 11.76 11.26
N GLY A 58 -3.31 12.27 12.28
CA GLY A 58 -2.77 13.64 12.31
C GLY A 58 -1.89 13.94 11.12
N TYR A 59 -0.91 13.09 10.83
CA TYR A 59 -0.02 13.23 9.67
C TYR A 59 -0.77 13.14 8.34
N TYR A 60 -1.68 12.16 8.19
CA TYR A 60 -2.47 12.05 6.96
C TYR A 60 -3.38 13.26 6.75
N ARG A 61 -3.90 13.88 7.82
CA ARG A 61 -4.70 15.11 7.72
C ARG A 61 -3.90 16.28 7.17
N GLN A 62 -2.62 16.40 7.54
CA GLN A 62 -1.75 17.47 7.05
C GLN A 62 -1.49 17.40 5.54
N ILE A 63 -1.62 16.21 4.93
CA ILE A 63 -1.41 16.00 3.49
C ILE A 63 -2.71 15.84 2.69
N GLY A 64 -3.87 16.22 3.27
CA GLY A 64 -5.15 16.18 2.57
C GLY A 64 -6.09 15.02 2.95
N GLY A 65 -5.78 14.26 4.01
CA GLY A 65 -6.68 13.27 4.61
C GLY A 65 -6.46 11.83 4.19
N GLY A 66 -5.43 11.56 3.38
CA GLY A 66 -5.09 10.23 2.88
C GLY A 66 -3.77 10.21 2.11
N SER A 67 -3.27 9.01 1.85
CA SER A 67 -2.08 8.79 1.04
C SER A 67 -2.42 8.94 -0.45
N PRO A 68 -1.73 9.81 -1.21
CA PRO A 68 -1.92 9.90 -2.66
C PRO A 68 -1.26 8.74 -3.41
N LEU A 69 -0.54 7.84 -2.71
CA LEU A 69 0.35 6.85 -3.31
C LEU A 69 -0.36 5.98 -4.35
N ARG A 70 -1.54 5.41 -4.05
CA ARG A 70 -2.25 4.53 -5.00
C ARG A 70 -2.55 5.26 -6.31
N ARG A 71 -3.16 6.45 -6.21
CA ARG A 71 -3.51 7.27 -7.38
C ARG A 71 -2.26 7.61 -8.20
N LEU A 72 -1.19 8.05 -7.55
CA LEU A 72 0.05 8.40 -8.24
C LEU A 72 0.70 7.18 -8.92
N THR A 73 0.68 6.01 -8.27
CA THR A 73 1.19 4.77 -8.88
C THR A 73 0.35 4.35 -10.09
N GLU A 74 -0.97 4.52 -10.05
CA GLU A 74 -1.86 4.25 -11.20
C GLU A 74 -1.61 5.22 -12.36
N GLU A 75 -1.42 6.51 -12.07
CA GLU A 75 -1.04 7.51 -13.07
C GLU A 75 0.32 7.19 -13.71
N GLN A 76 1.29 6.78 -12.89
CA GLN A 76 2.60 6.32 -13.36
C GLN A 76 2.51 5.05 -14.21
N ALA A 77 1.66 4.09 -13.83
CA ALA A 77 1.44 2.88 -14.61
C ALA A 77 0.90 3.21 -16.01
N GLY A 78 -0.10 4.09 -16.09
CA GLY A 78 -0.64 4.56 -17.37
C GLY A 78 0.42 5.28 -18.22
N ALA A 79 1.15 6.22 -17.61
CA ALA A 79 2.22 6.94 -18.31
C ALA A 79 3.33 6.02 -18.81
N LEU A 80 3.68 4.99 -18.04
CA LEU A 80 4.68 3.99 -18.43
C LEU A 80 4.21 3.15 -19.62
N ALA A 81 2.94 2.70 -19.61
CA ALA A 81 2.38 1.93 -20.70
C ALA A 81 2.41 2.72 -22.02
N GLU A 82 2.00 3.99 -21.99
CA GLU A 82 2.00 4.87 -23.17
C GLU A 82 3.42 5.15 -23.68
N GLU A 83 4.38 5.41 -22.79
CA GLU A 83 5.77 5.66 -23.18
C GLU A 83 6.43 4.41 -23.78
N LEU A 84 6.17 3.22 -23.22
CA LEU A 84 6.68 1.97 -23.78
C LEU A 84 6.05 1.67 -25.14
N LYS A 85 4.75 1.92 -25.31
CA LYS A 85 4.07 1.79 -26.59
C LYS A 85 4.67 2.71 -27.64
N ARG A 86 4.97 3.96 -27.29
CA ARG A 86 5.67 4.93 -28.17
C ARG A 86 7.06 4.45 -28.61
N ARG A 87 7.74 3.65 -27.77
CA ARG A 87 9.03 3.03 -28.06
C ARG A 87 8.94 1.69 -28.80
N GLY A 88 7.73 1.26 -29.20
CA GLY A 88 7.50 0.01 -29.94
C GLY A 88 7.24 -1.21 -29.07
N SER A 89 7.05 -1.05 -27.76
CA SER A 89 6.79 -2.13 -26.81
C SER A 89 5.35 -2.06 -26.28
N ASP A 90 4.49 -2.96 -26.75
CA ASP A 90 3.12 -3.09 -26.25
C ASP A 90 3.10 -3.92 -24.96
N VAL A 91 3.01 -3.24 -23.80
CA VAL A 91 3.02 -3.86 -22.48
C VAL A 91 1.69 -3.67 -21.77
N GLN A 92 1.37 -4.60 -20.85
CA GLN A 92 0.25 -4.46 -19.94
C GLN A 92 0.77 -4.10 -18.54
N THR A 93 0.31 -2.98 -17.97
CA THR A 93 0.72 -2.55 -16.64
C THR A 93 -0.29 -2.95 -15.57
N PHE A 94 0.21 -3.30 -14.38
CA PHE A 94 -0.58 -3.68 -13.21
C PHE A 94 -0.09 -2.91 -11.99
N VAL A 95 -0.98 -2.66 -11.03
CA VAL A 95 -0.64 -2.06 -9.74
C VAL A 95 -1.03 -3.03 -8.65
N GLY A 96 -0.10 -3.28 -7.73
CA GLY A 96 -0.31 -4.15 -6.58
C GLY A 96 0.36 -3.61 -5.32
N MET A 97 -0.28 -3.76 -4.18
CA MET A 97 0.17 -3.20 -2.92
C MET A 97 0.30 -4.30 -1.87
N CYS A 98 1.36 -4.26 -1.07
CA CYS A 98 1.65 -5.33 -0.10
C CYS A 98 0.71 -5.29 1.12
N THR A 99 0.35 -4.10 1.59
CA THR A 99 -0.36 -3.92 2.87
C THR A 99 -1.69 -3.19 2.74
N TRP A 100 -2.00 -2.68 1.55
CA TRP A 100 -3.24 -1.99 1.26
C TRP A 100 -3.79 -2.37 -0.13
N HIS A 101 -4.93 -1.84 -0.53
CA HIS A 101 -5.55 -2.15 -1.82
C HIS A 101 -4.92 -1.37 -2.99
N PRO A 102 -4.96 -1.89 -4.24
CA PRO A 102 -5.29 -3.27 -4.60
C PRO A 102 -4.18 -4.22 -4.15
N PHE A 103 -4.53 -5.36 -3.55
CA PHE A 103 -3.50 -6.28 -3.03
C PHE A 103 -2.76 -6.99 -4.17
N LEU A 104 -1.47 -7.23 -3.94
CA LEU A 104 -0.76 -8.27 -4.69
C LEU A 104 -1.41 -9.63 -4.39
N HIS A 105 -1.93 -10.28 -5.42
CA HIS A 105 -2.48 -11.63 -5.37
C HIS A 105 -1.51 -12.62 -6.02
#